data_AF-A0A131ZA97-F1
#
_entry.id   AF-A0A131ZA97-F1
#
_cell.length_a   1.000
_cell.length_b   1.000
_cell.length_c   1.000
_cell.angle_alpha   90.00
_cell.angle_beta   90.00
_cell.angle_gamma   90.00
#
_symmetry.space_group_name_H-M   'P 1'
#
loop_
_entity.id
_entity.type
_entity.pdbx_description
1 polymer ?
#
loop_
_entity_poly.entity_id
_entity_poly.type
_entity_poly.pdbx_seq_one_letter_code
_entity_poly.pdbx_strand_id
1 'polypeptide(L)'
;ASIITGSANLSGKAKGKMALLTFAIFIGTSFMSALIGLSFVTIIHPGSPELKSELDAEDEVKASAHLLDTFLDLVRNAFPENLVEACVEQGYTSYEKKNVSIRGEPAKEISKRNWSRRNGTNSLGLIVFCVVFGGALGTLGKPVEILKQFFAALDVVIMKLVFLVMWMTPVGVMSLLCARILSVGSIVALFHQMALLVATVLSGLAV
;
A
#
# COMPACT_ATOMS: atom_id res chain seq x y z
N ALA A 1 0.48 10.64 13.72
CA ALA A 1 0.31 12.03 14.20
C ALA A 1 -0.02 13.00 13.07
N SER A 2 0.79 13.08 12.01
CA SER A 2 0.59 13.98 10.87
C SER A 2 -0.83 13.95 10.29
N ILE A 3 -1.37 12.75 10.06
CA ILE A 3 -2.75 12.56 9.54
C ILE A 3 -3.79 13.10 10.52
N ILE A 4 -3.63 12.82 11.83
CA ILE A 4 -4.55 13.28 12.88
C ILE A 4 -4.55 14.81 12.93
N THR A 5 -3.38 15.44 12.93
CA THR A 5 -3.22 16.91 12.93
C THR A 5 -3.80 17.53 11.66
N GLY A 6 -3.53 16.93 10.49
CA GLY A 6 -4.07 17.38 9.20
C GLY A 6 -5.59 17.31 9.14
N SER A 7 -6.18 16.17 9.53
CA SER A 7 -7.64 15.98 9.54
C SER A 7 -8.34 16.86 10.59
N ALA A 8 -7.73 17.11 11.75
CA ALA A 8 -8.28 18.00 12.77
C ALA A 8 -8.40 19.46 12.29
N ASN A 9 -7.45 19.92 11.48
CA ASN A 9 -7.45 21.27 10.91
C ASN A 9 -8.49 21.46 9.78
N LEU A 10 -8.96 20.36 9.19
CA LEU A 10 -9.96 20.34 8.13
C LEU A 10 -11.42 20.41 8.63
N SER A 11 -11.65 20.43 9.95
CA SER A 11 -13.00 20.41 10.52
C SER A 11 -13.76 21.73 10.38
N GLY A 12 -15.02 21.63 9.97
CA GLY A 12 -15.99 22.72 9.82
C GLY A 12 -16.89 22.52 8.60
N LYS A 13 -18.18 22.88 8.68
CA LYS A 13 -19.17 22.64 7.58
C LYS A 13 -18.74 23.23 6.24
N ALA A 14 -18.10 24.41 6.24
CA ALA A 14 -17.59 25.04 5.03
C ALA A 14 -16.31 24.36 4.49
N LYS A 15 -15.40 23.95 5.38
CA LYS A 15 -14.15 23.26 5.04
C LYS A 15 -14.39 21.83 4.53
N GLY A 16 -15.40 21.13 5.06
CA GLY A 16 -15.77 19.77 4.64
C GLY A 16 -16.32 19.69 3.22
N LYS A 17 -17.09 20.69 2.76
CA LYS A 17 -17.56 20.74 1.36
C LYS A 17 -16.40 20.90 0.38
N MET A 18 -15.46 21.78 0.70
CA MET A 18 -14.25 21.95 -0.11
C MET A 18 -13.40 20.68 -0.11
N ALA A 19 -13.25 20.03 1.06
CA ALA A 19 -12.52 18.77 1.17
C ALA A 19 -13.15 17.64 0.33
N LEU A 20 -14.49 17.52 0.32
CA LEU A 20 -15.19 16.53 -0.48
C LEU A 20 -14.99 16.77 -1.98
N LEU A 21 -15.08 18.03 -2.43
CA LEU A 21 -14.84 18.38 -3.83
C LEU A 21 -13.40 18.08 -4.23
N THR A 22 -12.41 18.46 -3.40
CA THR A 22 -11.00 18.14 -3.64
C THR A 22 -10.78 16.63 -3.72
N PHE A 23 -11.40 15.86 -2.83
CA PHE A 23 -11.31 14.41 -2.85
C PHE A 23 -11.93 13.79 -4.12
N ALA A 24 -13.09 14.30 -4.55
CA ALA A 24 -13.73 13.86 -5.79
C ALA A 24 -12.87 14.17 -7.02
N ILE A 25 -12.27 15.36 -7.09
CA ILE A 25 -11.33 15.74 -8.15
C ILE A 25 -10.12 14.79 -8.13
N PHE A 26 -9.52 14.53 -6.96
CA PHE A 26 -8.38 13.63 -6.85
C PHE A 26 -8.69 12.19 -7.26
N ILE A 27 -9.86 11.66 -6.90
CA ILE A 27 -10.28 10.35 -7.38
C ILE A 27 -10.43 10.36 -8.90
N GLY A 28 -11.09 11.37 -9.46
CA GLY A 28 -11.30 11.47 -10.90
C GLY A 28 -10.00 11.57 -11.69
N THR A 29 -9.07 12.43 -11.25
CA THR A 29 -7.77 12.59 -11.92
C THR A 29 -6.87 11.37 -11.72
N SER A 30 -6.87 10.75 -10.53
CA SER A 30 -6.12 9.51 -10.29
C SER A 30 -6.63 8.36 -11.15
N PHE A 31 -7.95 8.26 -11.33
CA PHE A 31 -8.56 7.27 -12.21
C PHE A 31 -8.15 7.49 -13.67
N MET A 32 -8.21 8.73 -14.16
CA MET A 32 -7.76 9.06 -15.52
C MET A 32 -6.27 8.78 -15.71
N SER A 33 -5.44 9.18 -14.74
CA SER A 33 -3.99 8.93 -14.76
C SER A 33 -3.68 7.43 -14.76
N ALA A 34 -4.41 6.62 -13.98
CA ALA A 34 -4.25 5.17 -13.97
C ALA A 34 -4.59 4.54 -15.33
N LEU A 35 -5.63 5.01 -16.02
CA LEU A 35 -5.99 4.53 -17.37
C LEU A 35 -4.92 4.90 -18.40
N ILE A 36 -4.37 6.11 -18.34
CA ILE A 36 -3.28 6.54 -19.22
C ILE A 36 -2.04 5.67 -18.95
N GLY A 37 -1.63 5.53 -17.68
CA GLY A 37 -0.49 4.69 -17.32
C GLY A 37 -0.67 3.22 -17.74
N LEU A 38 -1.87 2.66 -17.54
CA LEU A 38 -2.18 1.28 -17.93
C LEU A 38 -2.17 1.10 -19.46
N SER A 39 -2.67 2.07 -20.22
CA SER A 39 -2.63 1.99 -21.68
C SER A 39 -1.20 2.05 -22.21
N PHE A 40 -0.36 2.96 -21.70
CA PHE A 40 1.04 3.05 -22.13
C PHE A 40 1.86 1.80 -21.76
N VAL A 41 1.72 1.29 -20.53
CA VAL A 41 2.48 0.10 -20.10
C VAL A 41 2.07 -1.15 -20.88
N THR A 42 0.79 -1.28 -21.24
CA THR A 42 0.27 -2.42 -22.02
C THR A 42 0.49 -2.28 -23.53
N ILE A 43 0.87 -1.11 -24.03
CA ILE A 43 1.30 -0.96 -25.43
C ILE A 43 2.79 -1.24 -25.55
N ILE A 44 3.59 -0.59 -24.70
CA ILE A 44 5.05 -0.61 -24.80
C ILE A 44 5.65 -1.89 -24.18
N HIS A 45 4.95 -2.52 -23.23
CA HIS A 45 5.38 -3.73 -22.52
C HIS A 45 6.84 -3.64 -21.99
N PRO A 46 7.13 -2.73 -21.05
CA PRO A 46 8.46 -2.62 -20.49
C PRO A 46 8.82 -3.83 -19.61
N GLY A 47 9.82 -4.61 -20.06
CA GLY A 47 10.38 -5.77 -19.34
C GLY A 47 10.31 -7.06 -20.17
N SER A 48 11.30 -7.95 -20.03
CA SER A 48 11.29 -9.27 -20.68
C SER A 48 11.10 -10.40 -19.64
N PRO A 49 10.37 -11.48 -20.01
CA PRO A 49 10.18 -12.63 -19.13
C PRO A 49 11.48 -13.43 -18.87
N GLU A 50 12.52 -13.23 -19.67
CA GLU A 50 13.82 -13.89 -19.50
C GLU A 50 14.56 -13.41 -18.24
N LEU A 51 14.49 -12.13 -17.87
CA LEU A 51 15.06 -11.63 -16.60
C LEU A 51 14.21 -12.01 -15.37
N LYS A 52 12.94 -12.35 -15.57
CA LYS A 52 12.02 -12.73 -14.49
C LYS A 52 12.37 -14.10 -13.90
N SER A 53 12.86 -15.02 -14.73
CA SER A 53 13.26 -16.37 -14.30
C SER A 53 14.51 -16.39 -13.42
N GLU A 54 15.39 -15.39 -13.49
CA GLU A 54 16.58 -15.29 -12.63
C GLU A 54 16.29 -14.59 -11.30
N LEU A 55 15.22 -13.78 -11.22
CA LEU A 55 14.83 -13.04 -10.01
C LEU A 55 13.81 -13.79 -9.11
N ASP A 56 12.96 -14.66 -9.68
CA ASP A 56 11.78 -15.21 -8.99
C ASP A 56 11.99 -16.61 -8.37
N ALA A 57 13.22 -17.03 -8.04
CA ALA A 57 13.43 -18.31 -7.36
C ALA A 57 12.84 -18.39 -5.93
N GLU A 58 12.27 -17.31 -5.39
CA GLU A 58 11.76 -17.24 -4.01
C GLU A 58 10.29 -16.82 -3.84
N ASP A 59 9.58 -16.33 -4.87
CA ASP A 59 8.17 -15.93 -4.75
C ASP A 59 7.23 -16.87 -5.52
N GLU A 60 7.04 -18.09 -4.98
CA GLU A 60 5.82 -18.85 -5.28
C GLU A 60 4.63 -18.00 -4.80
N VAL A 61 3.97 -17.32 -5.76
CA VAL A 61 2.69 -16.64 -5.55
C VAL A 61 1.66 -17.69 -5.13
N LYS A 62 1.58 -17.90 -3.82
CA LYS A 62 0.68 -18.84 -3.18
C LYS A 62 -0.73 -18.29 -3.27
N ALA A 63 -1.54 -19.02 -4.05
CA ALA A 63 -2.97 -18.89 -4.21
C ALA A 63 -3.44 -17.60 -4.91
N SER A 64 -3.96 -17.77 -6.13
CA SER A 64 -4.82 -16.83 -6.83
C SER A 64 -6.02 -16.48 -5.93
N ALA A 65 -5.87 -15.44 -5.10
CA ALA A 65 -6.98 -14.87 -4.36
C ALA A 65 -8.02 -14.41 -5.38
N HIS A 66 -9.27 -14.82 -5.19
CA HIS A 66 -10.36 -14.34 -6.03
C HIS A 66 -10.44 -12.81 -5.82
N LEU A 67 -10.61 -12.04 -6.90
CA LEU A 67 -10.59 -10.57 -6.84
C LEU A 67 -11.56 -9.99 -5.79
N LEU A 68 -12.69 -10.67 -5.59
CA LEU A 68 -13.67 -10.32 -4.56
C LEU A 68 -13.15 -10.53 -3.14
N ASP A 69 -12.37 -11.58 -2.86
CA ASP A 69 -11.79 -11.76 -1.52
C ASP A 69 -10.75 -10.67 -1.25
N THR A 70 -9.90 -10.33 -2.22
CA THR A 70 -8.95 -9.21 -2.06
C THR A 70 -9.67 -7.89 -1.79
N PHE A 71 -10.79 -7.63 -2.48
CA PHE A 71 -11.60 -6.44 -2.23
C PHE A 71 -12.26 -6.47 -0.84
N LEU A 72 -12.80 -7.61 -0.42
CA LEU A 72 -13.40 -7.77 0.91
C LEU A 72 -12.34 -7.66 2.01
N ASP A 73 -11.13 -8.18 1.78
CA ASP A 73 -9.98 -8.05 2.66
C ASP A 73 -9.57 -6.57 2.78
N LEU A 74 -9.60 -5.79 1.69
CA LEU A 74 -9.36 -4.35 1.72
C LEU A 74 -10.37 -3.64 2.62
N VAL A 75 -11.66 -3.92 2.45
CA VAL A 75 -12.73 -3.32 3.27
C VAL A 75 -12.61 -3.73 4.73
N ARG A 76 -12.34 -5.01 5.02
CA ARG A 76 -12.15 -5.49 6.39
C ARG A 76 -10.91 -4.89 7.04
N ASN A 77 -9.81 -4.74 6.29
CA ASN A 77 -8.60 -4.11 6.79
C ASN A 77 -8.76 -2.60 6.99
N ALA A 78 -9.67 -1.92 6.29
CA ALA A 78 -9.99 -0.51 6.53
C ALA A 78 -10.58 -0.25 7.93
N PHE A 79 -11.21 -1.27 8.54
CA PHE A 79 -11.77 -1.21 9.89
C PHE A 79 -11.20 -2.33 10.77
N PRO A 80 -9.95 -2.19 11.25
CA PRO A 80 -9.29 -3.24 12.02
C PRO A 80 -10.02 -3.48 13.34
N GLU A 81 -10.11 -4.75 13.74
CA GLU A 81 -10.70 -5.16 15.03
C GLU A 81 -9.87 -4.68 16.23
N ASN A 82 -8.56 -4.51 16.04
CA ASN A 82 -7.63 -4.06 17.06
C ASN A 82 -6.55 -3.14 16.45
N LEU A 83 -6.42 -1.94 17.00
CA LEU A 83 -5.46 -0.93 16.52
C LEU A 83 -4.01 -1.29 16.85
N VAL A 84 -3.77 -1.92 18.01
CA VAL A 84 -2.42 -2.32 18.43
C VAL A 84 -1.92 -3.46 17.56
N GLU A 85 -2.80 -4.42 17.26
CA GLU A 85 -2.52 -5.51 16.34
C GLU A 85 -2.28 -5.01 14.92
N ALA A 86 -3.06 -4.03 14.45
CA ALA A 86 -2.88 -3.40 13.14
C ALA A 86 -1.50 -2.74 12.94
N CYS A 87 -0.78 -2.41 14.01
CA CYS A 87 0.60 -1.91 13.91
C CYS A 87 1.61 -2.99 13.48
N VAL A 88 1.31 -4.27 13.74
CA VAL A 88 2.26 -5.39 13.58
C VAL A 88 1.77 -6.43 12.56
N GLU A 89 0.46 -6.65 12.49
CA GLU A 89 -0.17 -7.69 11.67
C GLU A 89 -1.24 -7.13 10.73
N GLN A 90 -1.43 -7.81 9.61
CA GLN A 90 -2.49 -7.55 8.64
C GLN A 90 -3.22 -8.84 8.29
N GLY A 91 -4.54 -8.75 8.15
CA GLY A 91 -5.38 -9.89 7.84
C GLY A 91 -5.51 -10.12 6.33
N TYR A 92 -5.55 -11.38 5.92
CA TYR A 92 -5.76 -11.77 4.53
C TYR A 92 -6.53 -13.09 4.44
N THR A 93 -7.24 -13.27 3.34
CA THR A 93 -7.92 -14.52 3.03
C THR A 93 -6.92 -15.52 2.46
N SER A 94 -6.73 -16.62 3.18
CA SER A 94 -5.89 -17.75 2.78
C SER A 94 -6.74 -18.94 2.37
N TYR A 95 -6.21 -19.73 1.44
CA TYR A 95 -6.84 -20.96 0.96
C TYR A 95 -6.04 -22.17 1.41
N GLU A 96 -6.56 -22.89 2.41
CA GLU A 96 -5.99 -24.16 2.82
C GLU A 96 -6.64 -25.29 2.01
N LYS A 97 -5.83 -26.07 1.30
CA LYS A 97 -6.27 -27.32 0.68
C LYS A 97 -6.44 -28.36 1.79
N LYS A 98 -7.66 -28.86 2.00
CA LYS A 98 -7.91 -30.00 2.89
C LYS A 98 -8.42 -31.18 2.07
N ASN A 99 -7.77 -32.33 2.25
CA ASN A 99 -8.20 -33.60 1.67
C ASN A 99 -9.32 -34.15 2.53
N VAL A 100 -10.56 -34.03 2.06
CA VAL A 100 -11.72 -34.57 2.77
C VAL A 100 -12.04 -35.94 2.17
N SER A 101 -11.83 -36.99 2.98
CA SER A 101 -12.26 -38.35 2.66
C SER A 101 -13.68 -38.54 3.17
N ILE A 102 -14.67 -38.54 2.27
CA ILE A 102 -16.02 -39.02 2.59
C ILE A 102 -15.99 -40.54 2.42
N ARG A 103 -16.45 -41.27 3.44
CA ARG A 103 -16.38 -42.73 3.55
C ARG A 103 -16.94 -43.42 2.29
N GLY A 104 -16.07 -43.92 1.42
CA GLY A 104 -16.43 -44.67 0.21
C GLY A 104 -16.20 -43.95 -1.13
N GLU A 105 -15.77 -42.69 -1.14
CA GLU A 105 -15.44 -41.93 -2.36
C GLU A 105 -13.96 -41.51 -2.38
N PRO A 106 -13.31 -41.34 -3.56
CA PRO A 106 -11.95 -40.81 -3.64
C PRO A 106 -11.88 -39.41 -3.03
N ALA A 107 -10.76 -39.11 -2.37
CA ALA A 107 -10.56 -37.85 -1.65
C ALA A 107 -10.83 -36.64 -2.56
N LYS A 108 -11.79 -35.79 -2.15
CA LYS A 108 -12.08 -34.55 -2.86
C LYS A 108 -11.22 -33.45 -2.27
N GLU A 109 -10.40 -32.80 -3.10
CA GLU A 109 -9.67 -31.59 -2.71
C GLU A 109 -10.68 -30.46 -2.54
N ILE A 110 -10.88 -30.01 -1.30
CA ILE A 110 -11.72 -28.84 -1.01
C ILE A 110 -10.79 -27.72 -0.54
N SER A 111 -10.83 -26.59 -1.26
CA SER A 111 -10.19 -25.36 -0.82
C SER A 111 -11.07 -24.71 0.26
N LYS A 112 -10.59 -24.69 1.51
CA LYS A 112 -11.29 -24.00 2.60
C LYS A 112 -10.75 -22.59 2.71
N ARG A 113 -11.66 -21.60 2.59
CA ARG A 113 -11.36 -20.20 2.90
C ARG A 113 -11.10 -20.05 4.40
N ASN A 114 -9.91 -19.61 4.75
CA ASN A 114 -9.53 -19.31 6.13
C ASN A 114 -9.07 -17.85 6.25
N TRP A 115 -9.42 -17.19 7.35
CA TRP A 115 -8.90 -15.87 7.65
C TRP A 115 -7.57 -16.05 8.38
N SER A 116 -6.49 -15.58 7.77
CA SER A 116 -5.14 -15.71 8.30
C SER A 116 -4.53 -14.33 8.50
N ARG A 117 -3.55 -14.26 9.40
CA ARG A 117 -2.80 -13.04 9.69
C ARG A 117 -1.38 -13.21 9.19
N ARG A 118 -0.83 -12.17 8.57
CA ARG A 118 0.58 -12.11 8.17
C ARG A 118 1.24 -10.96 8.91
N ASN A 119 2.52 -11.16 9.20
CA ASN A 119 3.37 -10.10 9.72
C ASN A 119 3.44 -8.96 8.69
N GLY A 120 3.22 -7.74 9.18
CA GLY A 120 3.16 -6.54 8.36
C GLY A 120 2.08 -5.59 8.86
N THR A 121 2.39 -4.31 8.89
CA THR A 121 1.48 -3.27 9.37
C THR A 121 0.26 -3.11 8.45
N ASN A 122 -0.94 -3.11 9.02
CA ASN A 122 -2.17 -2.73 8.32
C ASN A 122 -2.27 -1.19 8.21
N SER A 123 -1.51 -0.62 7.27
CA SER A 123 -1.46 0.82 7.03
C SER A 123 -2.82 1.41 6.65
N LEU A 124 -3.66 0.68 5.91
CA LEU A 124 -4.98 1.16 5.50
C LEU A 124 -5.87 1.44 6.71
N GLY A 125 -5.99 0.47 7.63
CA GLY A 125 -6.78 0.62 8.85
C GLY A 125 -6.29 1.75 9.74
N LEU A 126 -4.97 1.88 9.90
CA LEU A 126 -4.36 2.98 10.66
C LEU A 126 -4.67 4.36 10.05
N ILE A 127 -4.64 4.49 8.72
CA ILE A 127 -4.98 5.74 8.02
C ILE A 127 -6.45 6.08 8.26
N VAL A 128 -7.36 5.14 8.03
CA VAL A 128 -8.82 5.35 8.21
C VAL A 128 -9.12 5.77 9.65
N PHE A 129 -8.56 5.07 10.63
CA PHE A 129 -8.68 5.44 12.04
C PHE A 129 -8.15 6.86 12.30
N CYS A 130 -6.95 7.19 11.83
CA CYS A 130 -6.35 8.52 12.05
C CYS A 130 -7.18 9.66 11.43
N VAL A 131 -7.78 9.44 10.26
CA VAL A 131 -8.63 10.44 9.60
C VAL A 131 -9.92 10.66 10.39
N VAL A 132 -10.60 9.59 10.81
CA VAL A 132 -11.83 9.69 11.60
C VAL A 132 -11.55 10.32 12.97
N PHE A 133 -10.50 9.87 13.64
CA PHE A 133 -10.08 10.39 14.94
C PHE A 133 -9.67 11.87 14.85
N GLY A 134 -8.85 12.23 13.86
CA GLY A 134 -8.47 13.63 13.61
C GLY A 134 -9.68 14.49 13.29
N GLY A 135 -10.59 14.03 12.43
CA GLY A 135 -11.84 14.70 12.12
C GLY A 135 -12.69 14.96 13.37
N ALA A 136 -12.86 13.94 14.24
CA ALA A 136 -13.58 14.07 15.50
C ALA A 136 -12.94 15.12 16.42
N LEU A 137 -11.61 15.10 16.60
CA LEU A 137 -10.89 16.13 17.36
C LEU A 137 -11.10 17.54 16.77
N GLY A 138 -11.15 17.64 15.45
CA GLY A 138 -11.45 18.91 14.78
C GLY A 138 -12.84 19.46 15.12
N THR A 139 -13.83 18.60 15.36
CA THR A 139 -15.22 19.03 15.64
C THR A 139 -15.50 19.33 17.11
N LEU A 140 -14.75 18.74 18.04
CA LEU A 140 -15.01 18.79 19.49
C LEU A 140 -14.57 20.10 20.19
N GLY A 141 -14.06 21.09 19.46
CA GLY A 141 -13.83 22.45 19.98
C GLY A 141 -12.72 22.55 21.06
N LYS A 142 -12.97 23.36 22.10
CA LYS A 142 -12.00 23.70 23.17
C LYS A 142 -11.52 22.53 24.07
N PRO A 143 -12.34 21.55 24.49
CA PRO A 143 -11.88 20.50 25.42
C PRO A 143 -10.76 19.62 24.87
N VAL A 144 -10.63 19.52 23.55
CA VAL A 144 -9.63 18.66 22.89
C VAL A 144 -8.39 19.42 22.41
N GLU A 145 -8.26 20.71 22.74
CA GLU A 145 -7.18 21.56 22.24
C GLU A 145 -5.79 21.08 22.72
N ILE A 146 -5.68 20.66 23.99
CA ILE A 146 -4.45 20.07 24.53
C ILE A 146 -4.03 18.84 23.72
N LEU A 147 -4.99 18.00 23.33
CA LEU A 147 -4.72 16.79 22.57
C LEU A 147 -4.26 17.09 21.13
N LYS A 148 -4.82 18.13 20.50
CA LYS A 148 -4.34 18.61 19.19
C LYS A 148 -2.91 19.10 19.25
N GLN A 149 -2.57 19.88 20.28
CA GLN A 149 -1.22 20.41 20.48
C GLN A 149 -0.20 19.28 20.72
N PHE A 150 -0.59 18.24 21.48
CA PHE A 150 0.22 17.05 21.66
C PHE A 150 0.56 16.37 20.32
N PHE A 151 -0.44 16.10 19.47
CA PHE A 151 -0.19 15.47 18.17
C PHE A 151 0.58 16.37 17.20
N ALA A 152 0.40 17.69 17.27
CA ALA A 152 1.19 18.65 16.49
C ALA A 152 2.67 18.64 16.92
N ALA A 153 2.95 18.66 18.23
CA ALA A 153 4.31 18.55 18.74
C ALA A 153 4.97 17.22 18.34
N LEU A 154 4.22 16.12 18.43
CA LEU A 154 4.69 14.79 18.04
C LEU A 154 5.02 14.74 16.53
N ASP A 155 4.22 15.38 15.68
CA ASP A 155 4.48 15.49 14.24
C ASP A 155 5.80 16.21 13.94
N VAL A 156 6.06 17.35 14.61
CA VAL A 156 7.32 18.10 14.47
C VAL A 156 8.52 17.24 14.86
N VAL A 157 8.41 16.46 15.94
CA VAL A 157 9.47 15.53 16.38
C VAL A 157 9.68 14.43 15.35
N ILE A 158 8.62 13.81 14.82
CA ILE A 158 8.73 12.79 13.77
C ILE A 158 9.43 13.36 12.53
N MET A 159 9.09 14.58 12.10
CA MET A 159 9.72 15.20 10.93
C MET A 159 11.24 15.39 11.13
N LYS A 160 11.69 15.69 12.36
CA LYS A 160 13.13 15.73 12.69
C LYS A 160 13.79 14.35 12.62
N LEU A 161 13.11 13.29 13.07
CA LEU A 161 13.61 11.93 12.94
C LEU A 161 13.71 11.49 11.46
N VAL A 162 12.72 11.85 10.64
CA VAL A 162 12.73 11.56 9.20
C VAL A 162 13.93 12.22 8.51
N PHE A 163 14.30 13.46 8.89
CA PHE A 163 15.48 14.12 8.35
C PHE A 163 16.78 13.34 8.65
N LEU A 164 16.90 12.74 9.85
CA LEU A 164 18.04 11.91 10.20
C LEU A 164 18.10 10.63 9.33
N VAL A 165 16.96 9.97 9.12
CA VAL A 165 16.88 8.79 8.24
C VAL A 165 17.20 9.15 6.79
N MET A 166 16.75 10.32 6.32
CA MET A 166 17.02 10.81 4.97
C MET A 166 18.53 10.94 4.68
N TRP A 167 19.35 11.23 5.69
CA TRP A 167 20.80 11.27 5.56
C TRP A 167 21.44 9.88 5.38
N MET A 168 20.78 8.81 5.89
CA MET A 168 21.24 7.43 5.71
C MET A 168 20.73 6.80 4.40
N THR A 169 19.65 7.33 3.83
CA THR A 169 19.08 6.88 2.54
C THR A 169 20.10 6.73 1.40
N PRO A 170 21.04 7.66 1.13
CA PRO A 170 22.01 7.47 0.05
C PRO A 170 22.82 6.18 0.21
N VAL A 171 23.27 5.86 1.43
CA VAL A 171 24.03 4.63 1.70
C VAL A 171 23.15 3.39 1.52
N GLY A 172 21.91 3.43 2.00
CA GLY A 172 20.95 2.34 1.84
C GLY A 172 20.60 2.07 0.38
N VAL A 173 20.35 3.12 -0.40
CA VAL A 173 20.05 3.01 -1.84
C VAL A 173 21.24 2.47 -2.62
N MET A 174 22.48 2.91 -2.33
CA MET A 174 23.68 2.36 -2.98
C MET A 174 23.86 0.87 -2.70
N SER A 175 23.64 0.43 -1.46
CA SER A 175 23.74 -0.99 -1.09
C SER A 175 22.70 -1.85 -1.82
N LEU A 176 21.44 -1.40 -1.87
CA LEU A 176 20.37 -2.10 -2.59
C LEU A 176 20.62 -2.16 -4.10
N LEU A 177 21.11 -1.06 -4.69
CA LEU A 177 21.45 -1.02 -6.12
C LEU A 177 22.60 -2.00 -6.45
N CYS A 178 23.64 -2.04 -5.62
CA CYS A 178 24.75 -2.98 -5.79
C CYS A 178 24.26 -4.45 -5.73
N ALA A 179 23.43 -4.78 -4.75
CA ALA A 179 22.85 -6.13 -4.63
C ALA A 179 22.03 -6.52 -5.88
N ARG A 180 21.23 -5.60 -6.43
CA ARG A 180 20.43 -5.84 -7.64
C ARG A 180 21.30 -6.03 -8.88
N ILE A 181 22.39 -5.26 -9.01
CA ILE A 181 23.35 -5.40 -10.11
C ILE A 181 24.04 -6.77 -10.06
N LEU A 182 24.43 -7.24 -8.87
CA LEU A 182 25.09 -8.53 -8.69
C LEU A 182 24.16 -9.72 -8.94
N SER A 183 22.85 -9.56 -8.71
CA SER A 183 21.86 -10.64 -8.91
C SER A 183 21.49 -10.92 -10.37
N VAL A 184 21.92 -10.07 -11.32
CA VAL A 184 21.52 -10.18 -12.74
C VAL A 184 22.72 -10.56 -13.60
N GLY A 185 22.58 -11.60 -14.43
CA GLY A 185 23.65 -12.08 -15.30
C GLY A 185 24.03 -11.13 -16.46
N SER A 186 23.11 -10.24 -16.88
CA SER A 186 23.33 -9.27 -17.96
C SER A 186 22.97 -7.83 -17.56
N ILE A 187 23.99 -7.02 -17.28
CA ILE A 187 23.84 -5.60 -16.94
C ILE A 187 23.21 -4.79 -18.07
N VAL A 188 23.55 -5.12 -19.34
CA VAL A 188 23.08 -4.36 -20.51
C VAL A 188 21.58 -4.56 -20.71
N ALA A 189 21.08 -5.78 -20.53
CA ALA A 189 19.65 -6.07 -20.60
C ALA A 189 18.88 -5.35 -19.47
N LEU A 190 19.43 -5.34 -18.25
CA LEU A 190 18.85 -4.62 -17.12
C LEU A 190 18.74 -3.12 -17.39
N PHE A 191 19.82 -2.49 -17.88
CA PHE A 191 19.80 -1.06 -18.23
C PHE A 191 18.81 -0.75 -19.35
N HIS A 192 18.73 -1.60 -20.38
CA HIS A 192 17.77 -1.41 -21.47
C HIS A 192 16.32 -1.46 -20.97
N GLN A 193 15.99 -2.41 -20.09
CA GLN A 193 14.64 -2.52 -19.51
C GLN A 193 14.30 -1.34 -18.59
N MET A 194 15.24 -0.93 -17.73
CA MET A 194 15.06 0.25 -16.88
C MET A 194 14.87 1.51 -17.74
N ALA A 195 15.65 1.67 -18.81
CA ALA A 195 15.53 2.79 -19.74
C ALA A 195 14.17 2.80 -20.45
N LEU A 196 13.68 1.64 -20.89
CA LEU A 196 12.41 1.50 -21.59
C LEU A 196 11.22 1.72 -20.62
N LEU A 197 11.34 1.27 -19.36
CA LEU A 197 10.39 1.61 -18.29
C LEU A 197 10.36 3.13 -18.04
N VAL A 198 11.52 3.77 -17.91
CA VAL A 198 11.62 5.23 -17.71
C VAL A 198 11.01 5.98 -18.89
N ALA A 199 11.31 5.57 -20.13
CA ALA A 199 10.72 6.15 -21.33
C ALA A 199 9.19 6.02 -21.35
N THR A 200 8.67 4.84 -20.98
CA THR A 200 7.22 4.58 -20.86
C THR A 200 6.59 5.53 -19.85
N VAL A 201 7.16 5.65 -18.65
CA VAL A 201 6.65 6.52 -17.58
C VAL A 201 6.69 8.00 -17.99
N LEU A 202 7.80 8.47 -18.59
CA LEU A 202 7.92 9.84 -19.05
C LEU A 202 6.92 10.16 -20.17
N SER A 203 6.69 9.23 -21.08
CA SER A 203 5.70 9.39 -22.14
C SER A 203 4.26 9.45 -21.60
N GLY A 204 3.93 8.64 -20.59
CA GLY A 204 2.64 8.69 -19.91
C GLY A 204 2.43 9.95 -19.06
N LEU A 205 3.50 10.53 -18.49
CA LEU A 205 3.42 11.78 -17.72
C LEU A 205 3.35 13.03 -18.62
N ALA A 206 3.85 12.96 -19.85
CA ALA A 206 3.82 14.05 -20.81
C ALA A 206 2.41 14.34 -21.38
N VAL A 207 1.47 13.41 -21.21
CA VAL A 207 0.07 13.49 -21.66
C VAL A 207 -0.82 13.92 -20.50
#